data_AF-A0A7C4JKU2-F1
#
_entry.id   AF-A0A7C4JKU2-F1
#
_cell.length_a   1.000
_cell.length_b   1.000
_cell.length_c   1.000
_cell.angle_alpha   90.00
_cell.angle_beta   90.00
_cell.angle_gamma   90.00
#
_symmetry.space_group_name_H-M   'P 1'
#
loop_
_entity.id
_entity.type
_entity.pdbx_description
1 polymer ?
#
loop_
_entity_poly.entity_id
_entity_poly.type
_entity_poly.pdbx_seq_one_letter_code
_entity_poly.pdbx_strand_id
1 'polypeptide(L)'
;MLTIEDHVVLIRLLFGSIFGFVAYLIYRFRISIFIVKTDLLIWILAAAIYVFTAYYVKKITGSTSLLYLYVRGLATFYGSWIIVFLVMYDLFH
;
A
#
# COMPACT_ATOMS: atom_id res chain seq x y z
N MET A 1 2.21 -24.44 8.31
CA MET A 1 1.31 -23.42 8.87
C MET A 1 1.98 -22.07 8.66
N LEU A 2 1.32 -21.12 8.00
CA LEU A 2 1.84 -19.76 7.84
C LEU A 2 1.92 -19.09 9.23
N THR A 3 3.03 -18.44 9.52
CA THR A 3 3.20 -17.68 10.76
C THR A 3 2.35 -16.41 10.74
N ILE A 4 2.11 -15.81 11.91
CA ILE A 4 1.43 -14.50 12.00
C ILE A 4 2.16 -13.45 11.15
N GLU A 5 3.50 -13.52 11.11
CA GLU A 5 4.34 -12.62 10.33
C GLU A 5 4.08 -12.75 8.82
N ASP A 6 3.96 -13.98 8.33
CA ASP A 6 3.68 -14.25 6.92
C ASP A 6 2.32 -13.66 6.50
N HIS A 7 1.32 -13.74 7.38
CA HIS A 7 0.01 -13.13 7.12
C HIS A 7 0.09 -11.61 7.04
N VAL A 8 0.89 -10.96 7.90
CA VAL A 8 1.11 -9.51 7.82
C VAL A 8 1.72 -9.15 6.47
N VAL A 9 2.79 -9.85 6.06
CA VAL A 9 3.48 -9.58 4.79
C VAL A 9 2.53 -9.80 3.61
N LEU A 10 1.78 -10.91 3.59
CA LEU A 10 0.85 -11.22 2.51
C LEU A 10 -0.27 -10.18 2.36
N ILE A 11 -0.88 -9.76 3.47
CA ILE A 11 -1.90 -8.71 3.46
C ILE A 11 -1.32 -7.41 2.91
N ARG A 12 -0.12 -7.02 3.35
CA ARG A 12 0.53 -5.77 2.90
C ARG A 12 0.93 -5.83 1.43
N LEU A 13 1.44 -6.97 0.99
CA LEU A 13 1.76 -7.23 -0.41
C LEU A 13 0.50 -7.06 -1.27
N LEU A 14 -0.59 -7.72 -0.89
CA LEU A 14 -1.86 -7.68 -1.62
C LEU A 14 -2.44 -6.26 -1.69
N PHE A 15 -2.59 -5.59 -0.54
CA PHE A 15 -3.12 -4.22 -0.49
C PHE A 15 -2.22 -3.23 -1.23
N GLY A 16 -0.90 -3.37 -1.13
CA GLY A 16 0.01 -2.52 -1.87
C GLY A 16 -0.06 -2.78 -3.37
N SER A 17 -0.14 -4.02 -3.83
CA SER A 17 -0.30 -4.33 -5.26
C SER A 17 -1.62 -3.78 -5.83
N ILE A 18 -2.73 -3.96 -5.11
CA ILE A 18 -4.03 -3.38 -5.49
C ILE A 18 -3.94 -1.85 -5.54
N PHE A 19 -3.32 -1.24 -4.52
CA PHE A 19 -3.15 0.21 -4.49
C PHE A 19 -2.23 0.71 -5.61
N GLY A 20 -1.16 0.00 -5.96
CA GLY A 20 -0.25 0.38 -7.05
C GLY A 20 -0.98 0.45 -8.39
N PHE A 21 -1.88 -0.50 -8.65
CA PHE A 21 -2.77 -0.45 -9.82
C PHE A 21 -3.71 0.77 -9.77
N VAL A 22 -4.35 1.01 -8.63
CA VAL A 22 -5.24 2.19 -8.46
C VAL A 22 -4.46 3.51 -8.60
N ALA A 23 -3.28 3.61 -8.02
CA ALA A 23 -2.38 4.76 -8.11
C ALA A 23 -1.99 5.04 -9.57
N TYR A 24 -1.73 3.98 -10.34
CA TYR A 24 -1.48 4.11 -11.78
C TYR A 24 -2.70 4.68 -12.51
N LEU A 25 -3.93 4.20 -12.22
CA LEU A 25 -5.13 4.77 -12.82
C LEU A 25 -5.33 6.24 -12.44
N ILE A 26 -5.14 6.59 -11.17
CA ILE A 26 -5.20 7.98 -10.68
C ILE A 26 -4.22 8.86 -11.46
N TYR A 27 -2.98 8.39 -11.63
CA TYR A 27 -1.96 9.08 -12.41
C TYR A 27 -2.34 9.20 -13.89
N ARG A 28 -2.73 8.10 -14.54
CA ARG A 28 -3.05 8.01 -15.97
C ARG A 28 -4.19 8.94 -16.36
N PHE A 29 -5.23 9.00 -15.55
CA PHE A 29 -6.39 9.85 -15.79
C PHE A 29 -6.24 11.27 -15.21
N ARG A 30 -5.06 11.59 -14.64
CA ARG A 30 -4.77 12.88 -13.99
C ARG A 30 -5.86 13.27 -12.99
N ILE A 31 -6.32 12.30 -12.21
CA ILE A 31 -7.35 12.54 -11.19
C ILE A 31 -6.73 13.44 -10.12
N SER A 32 -7.30 14.62 -9.94
CA SER A 32 -6.92 15.58 -8.91
C SER A 32 -8.16 16.01 -8.15
N ILE A 33 -8.06 16.12 -6.82
CA ILE A 33 -9.16 16.59 -5.98
C ILE A 33 -8.84 18.02 -5.55
N PHE A 34 -9.62 18.98 -6.05
CA PHE A 34 -9.53 20.41 -5.71
C PHE A 34 -8.10 20.97 -5.82
N ILE A 35 -7.40 21.07 -4.68
CA ILE A 35 -6.11 21.76 -4.50
C ILE A 35 -4.94 20.75 -4.46
N VAL A 36 -5.23 19.46 -4.35
CA VAL A 36 -4.20 18.43 -4.17
C VAL A 36 -3.73 17.93 -5.53
N LYS A 37 -2.43 18.16 -5.84
CA LYS A 37 -1.78 17.60 -7.03
C LYS A 37 -1.87 16.07 -7.01
N THR A 38 -1.96 15.46 -8.18
CA THR A 38 -2.14 14.00 -8.34
C THR A 38 -1.05 13.18 -7.64
N ASP A 39 0.20 13.62 -7.68
CA ASP A 39 1.31 12.99 -6.96
C ASP A 39 1.09 13.00 -5.45
N LEU A 40 0.76 14.16 -4.89
CA LEU A 40 0.49 14.30 -3.46
C LEU A 40 -0.75 13.50 -3.04
N LEU A 41 -1.78 13.45 -3.89
CA LEU A 41 -2.99 12.66 -3.65
C LEU A 41 -2.67 11.17 -3.52
N ILE A 42 -1.85 10.61 -4.42
CA ILE A 42 -1.42 9.22 -4.38
C ILE A 42 -0.67 8.93 -3.07
N TRP A 43 0.27 9.79 -2.67
CA TRP A 43 1.00 9.60 -1.42
C TRP A 43 0.11 9.67 -0.17
N ILE A 44 -0.86 10.59 -0.14
CA ILE A 44 -1.82 10.70 0.97
C ILE A 44 -2.69 9.44 1.05
N LEU A 45 -3.19 8.95 -0.08
CA LEU A 45 -3.99 7.73 -0.13
C LEU A 45 -3.16 6.50 0.28
N ALA A 46 -1.89 6.43 -0.13
CA ALA A 46 -0.97 5.37 0.29
C ALA A 46 -0.82 5.34 1.82
N ALA A 47 -0.59 6.50 2.43
CA ALA A 47 -0.49 6.63 3.89
C ALA A 47 -1.80 6.22 4.59
N ALA A 48 -2.95 6.66 4.07
CA ALA A 48 -4.25 6.32 4.63
C ALA A 48 -4.53 4.81 4.58
N ILE A 49 -4.30 4.16 3.43
CA ILE A 49 -4.46 2.71 3.24
C ILE A 49 -3.49 1.95 4.13
N TYR A 50 -2.25 2.44 4.26
CA TYR A 50 -1.27 1.83 5.15
C TYR A 50 -1.72 1.85 6.62
N VAL A 51 -2.25 2.98 7.11
CA VAL A 51 -2.77 3.08 8.48
C VAL A 51 -3.98 2.16 8.68
N PHE A 52 -4.93 2.16 7.74
CA PHE A 52 -6.10 1.28 7.77
C PHE A 52 -5.68 -0.19 7.87
N THR A 53 -4.73 -0.57 7.02
CA THR A 53 -4.28 -1.95 6.90
C THR A 53 -3.40 -2.37 8.10
N ALA A 54 -2.74 -1.42 8.78
CA ALA A 54 -2.11 -1.65 10.08
C ALA A 54 -3.13 -1.95 11.19
N TYR A 55 -4.20 -1.16 11.25
CA TYR A 55 -5.30 -1.38 12.18
C TYR A 55 -5.99 -2.74 11.94
N TYR A 56 -6.24 -3.07 10.67
CA TYR A 56 -6.84 -4.35 10.26
C TYR A 56 -5.99 -5.55 10.70
N VAL A 57 -4.68 -5.52 10.42
CA VAL A 57 -3.75 -6.58 10.85
C VAL A 57 -3.70 -6.71 12.37
N LYS A 58 -3.64 -5.58 13.10
CA LYS A 58 -3.65 -5.58 14.57
C LYS A 58 -4.91 -6.27 15.11
N LYS A 59 -6.08 -5.98 14.52
CA LYS A 59 -7.37 -6.55 14.94
C LYS A 59 -7.44 -8.07 14.72
N ILE A 60 -6.87 -8.57 13.62
CA ILE A 60 -6.95 -10.00 13.26
C ILE A 60 -5.90 -10.84 13.98
N THR A 61 -4.69 -10.31 14.09
CA THR A 61 -3.55 -11.09 14.61
C THR A 61 -3.38 -10.95 16.13
N GLY A 62 -3.98 -9.92 16.75
CA GLY A 62 -3.79 -9.61 18.17
C GLY A 62 -2.34 -9.22 18.53
N SER A 63 -1.43 -9.19 17.55
CA SER A 63 -0.02 -8.89 17.77
C SER A 63 0.16 -7.41 18.11
N THR A 64 1.02 -7.15 19.10
CA THR A 64 1.40 -5.80 19.53
C THR A 64 2.82 -5.44 19.13
N SER A 65 3.55 -6.36 18.48
CA SER A 65 4.95 -6.13 18.13
C SER A 65 5.08 -5.05 17.05
N LEU A 66 5.58 -3.89 17.47
CA LEU A 66 5.70 -2.69 16.63
C LEU A 66 6.59 -2.92 15.40
N LEU A 67 7.66 -3.70 15.54
CA LEU A 67 8.63 -3.94 14.47
C LEU A 67 7.99 -4.70 13.30
N TYR A 68 7.19 -5.72 13.60
CA TYR A 68 6.53 -6.54 12.58
C TYR A 68 5.30 -5.86 11.98
N LEU A 69 4.49 -5.19 12.81
CA LEU A 69 3.30 -4.48 12.34
C LEU A 69 3.63 -3.26 11.48
N TYR A 70 4.70 -2.54 11.85
CA TYR A 70 5.02 -1.28 11.23
C TYR A 70 6.21 -1.35 10.29
N VAL A 71 7.42 -1.72 10.72
CA VAL A 71 8.62 -1.56 9.87
C VAL A 71 8.59 -2.52 8.66
N ARG A 72 8.40 -3.82 8.90
CA ARG A 72 8.35 -4.81 7.81
C ARG A 72 7.11 -4.61 6.94
N GLY A 73 5.95 -4.38 7.56
CA GLY A 73 4.71 -4.12 6.84
C GLY A 73 4.74 -2.85 5.97
N LEU A 74 5.45 -1.80 6.41
CA LEU A 74 5.65 -0.56 5.65
C LEU A 74 6.49 -0.83 4.41
N ALA A 75 7.63 -1.51 4.56
CA ALA A 75 8.50 -1.83 3.45
C ALA A 75 7.79 -2.70 2.40
N THR A 76 7.04 -3.72 2.83
CA THR A 76 6.27 -4.56 1.91
C THR A 76 5.19 -3.77 1.18
N PHE A 77 4.39 -2.97 1.89
CA PHE A 77 3.32 -2.19 1.27
C PHE A 77 3.86 -1.15 0.28
N TYR A 78 4.83 -0.33 0.72
CA TYR A 78 5.41 0.71 -0.14
C TYR A 78 6.20 0.13 -1.30
N GLY A 79 6.97 -0.93 -1.07
CA GLY A 79 7.69 -1.62 -2.13
C GLY A 79 6.73 -2.17 -3.19
N SER A 80 5.65 -2.86 -2.77
CA SER A 80 4.75 -3.48 -3.74
C SER A 80 3.95 -2.47 -4.56
N TRP A 81 3.41 -1.41 -3.94
CA TRP A 81 2.62 -0.45 -4.71
C TRP A 81 3.49 0.37 -5.67
N ILE A 82 4.72 0.73 -5.28
CA ILE A 82 5.67 1.44 -6.15
C ILE A 82 6.07 0.54 -7.33
N ILE A 83 6.43 -0.72 -7.07
CA ILE A 83 6.81 -1.67 -8.13
C ILE A 83 5.65 -1.87 -9.10
N VAL A 84 4.44 -2.13 -8.61
CA VAL A 84 3.27 -2.32 -9.48
C VAL A 84 2.97 -1.05 -10.27
N PHE A 85 3.04 0.13 -9.64
CA PHE A 85 2.88 1.40 -10.34
C PHE A 85 3.89 1.56 -11.47
N LEU A 86 5.17 1.29 -11.21
CA LEU A 86 6.25 1.42 -12.21
C LEU A 86 6.08 0.42 -13.36
N VAL A 87 5.70 -0.83 -13.06
CA VAL A 87 5.42 -1.83 -14.09
C VAL A 87 4.24 -1.38 -14.96
N MET A 88 3.15 -0.88 -14.37
CA MET A 88 2.02 -0.37 -15.14
C MET A 88 2.40 0.87 -15.96
N TYR A 89 3.22 1.75 -15.40
CA TYR A 89 3.74 2.92 -16.09
C TYR A 89 4.56 2.51 -17.32
N ASP A 90 5.52 1.60 -17.16
CA ASP A 90 6.37 1.11 -18.26
C ASP A 90 5.57 0.39 -19.36
N LEU A 91 4.55 -0.39 -18.99
CA LEU A 91 3.74 -1.16 -19.95
C LEU A 91 2.79 -0.31 -20.80
N PHE A 92 2.34 0.83 -20.30
CA PHE A 92 1.23 1.59 -20.89
C PHE A 92 1.53 3.07 -21.13
N HIS A 93 2.76 3.51 -20.86
CA HIS A 93 3.22 4.83 -21.24
C HIS A 93 3.63 4.89 -22.71
#